data_AF-A0A943YDF9-F1
#
_entry.id   AF-A0A943YDF9-F1
#
_cell.length_a   1.000
_cell.length_b   1.000
_cell.length_c   1.000
_cell.angle_alpha   90.00
_cell.angle_beta   90.00
_cell.angle_gamma   90.00
#
_symmetry.space_group_name_H-M   'P 1'
#
loop_
_entity.id
_entity.type
_entity.pdbx_description
1 polymer ?
#
loop_
_entity_poly.entity_id
_entity_poly.type
_entity_poly.pdbx_seq_one_letter_code
_entity_poly.pdbx_strand_id
1 'polypeptide(L)' 'MRAVRELDRINATTKAIEKAMIDKDIRRREDLAVMIDMPLSTFNLHMRNGRWTVPQMARIFRALNMSLDDAGIVLGVK' A
#
# COMPACT_ATOMS: atom_id res chain seq x y z
N MET A 1 -16.09 18.26 4.34
CA MET A 1 -16.52 16.92 3.87
C MET A 1 -15.54 16.23 2.90
N ARG A 2 -14.75 16.91 2.05
CA ARG A 2 -13.79 16.25 1.14
C ARG A 2 -12.56 15.62 1.83
N ALA A 3 -11.94 16.31 2.77
CA ALA A 3 -10.71 15.83 3.44
C ALA A 3 -10.89 14.52 4.24
N VAL A 4 -12.06 14.30 4.83
CA VAL A 4 -12.37 13.08 5.60
C VAL A 4 -12.34 11.84 4.69
N ARG A 5 -12.96 11.92 3.50
CA ARG A 5 -12.99 10.81 2.53
C ARG A 5 -11.60 10.46 1.97
N GLU A 6 -10.72 11.45 1.89
CA GLU A 6 -9.34 11.24 1.44
C GLU A 6 -8.53 10.50 2.52
N LEU A 7 -8.64 10.91 3.78
CA LEU A 7 -8.02 10.22 4.91
C LEU A 7 -8.54 8.78 5.07
N ASP A 8 -9.84 8.56 4.88
CA ASP A 8 -10.43 7.22 4.94
C ASP A 8 -9.83 6.29 3.87
N ARG A 9 -9.61 6.81 2.65
CA ARG A 9 -8.96 6.06 1.57
C ARG A 9 -7.50 5.75 1.89
N ILE A 10 -6.74 6.75 2.36
CA ILE A 10 -5.34 6.57 2.76
C ILE A 10 -5.23 5.48 3.82
N ASN A 11 -6.09 5.54 4.84
CA ASN A 11 -6.14 4.55 5.92
C ASN A 11 -6.52 3.15 5.41
N ALA A 12 -7.49 3.05 4.51
CA ALA A 12 -7.89 1.76 3.92
C ALA A 12 -6.74 1.13 3.12
N THR A 13 -6.07 1.92 2.28
CA THR A 13 -4.91 1.47 1.49
C THR A 13 -3.77 1.00 2.38
N THR A 14 -3.42 1.79 3.40
CA THR A 14 -2.37 1.44 4.36
C THR A 14 -2.70 0.13 5.09
N LYS A 15 -3.94 -0.04 5.55
CA LYS A 15 -4.39 -1.28 6.20
C LYS A 15 -4.34 -2.49 5.26
N ALA A 16 -4.69 -2.32 3.98
CA ALA A 16 -4.63 -3.41 3.00
C ALA A 16 -3.18 -3.86 2.77
N ILE A 17 -2.24 -2.92 2.64
CA ILE A 17 -0.81 -3.22 2.49
C ILE A 17 -0.28 -3.92 3.75
N GLU A 18 -0.58 -3.40 4.94
CA GLU A 18 -0.13 -4.00 6.21
C GLU A 18 -0.68 -5.40 6.43
N LYS A 19 -1.97 -5.62 6.11
CA LYS A 19 -2.57 -6.96 6.15
C LYS A 19 -1.84 -7.91 5.20
N ALA A 20 -1.62 -7.50 3.96
CA ALA A 20 -0.93 -8.32 2.97
C ALA A 20 0.54 -8.60 3.35
N MET A 21 1.21 -7.68 4.06
CA MET A 21 2.53 -7.94 4.64
C MET A 21 2.48 -9.06 5.69
N ILE A 22 1.49 -9.02 6.60
CA ILE A 22 1.30 -10.06 7.63
C ILE A 22 1.03 -11.41 6.97
N ASP A 23 0.16 -11.46 5.95
CA ASP A 23 -0.18 -12.69 5.21
C ASP A 23 1.04 -13.29 4.48
N LYS A 24 2.10 -12.51 4.26
CA LYS A 24 3.37 -12.94 3.64
C LYS A 24 4.53 -13.10 4.63
N ASP A 25 4.27 -13.02 5.94
CA ASP A 25 5.30 -13.01 7.00
C ASP A 25 6.37 -11.93 6.80
N ILE A 26 6.00 -10.81 6.16
CA ILE A 26 6.86 -9.63 6.03
C ILE A 26 6.66 -8.78 7.28
N ARG A 27 7.61 -8.86 8.20
CA ARG A 27 7.48 -8.25 9.53
C ARG A 27 7.88 -6.79 9.58
N ARG A 28 8.70 -6.33 8.63
CA ARG A 28 9.19 -4.95 8.61
C ARG A 28 8.82 -4.27 7.29
N ARG A 29 8.42 -3.00 7.39
CA ARG A 29 8.20 -2.15 6.21
C ARG A 29 9.46 -1.98 5.36
N GLU A 30 10.62 -2.06 6.00
CA GLU A 30 11.92 -2.04 5.33
C GLU A 30 12.07 -3.19 4.34
N ASP A 31 11.68 -4.40 4.72
CA ASP A 31 11.76 -5.58 3.86
C ASP A 31 10.91 -5.38 2.60
N LEU A 32 9.67 -4.90 2.74
CA LEU A 32 8.81 -4.60 1.60
C LEU A 32 9.37 -3.45 0.74
N ALA A 33 9.91 -2.40 1.36
CA ALA A 33 10.50 -1.28 0.65
C ALA A 33 11.69 -1.74 -0.23
N VAL A 34 12.54 -2.63 0.30
CA VAL A 34 13.62 -3.28 -0.45
C VAL A 34 13.06 -4.15 -1.58
N MET A 35 12.02 -4.94 -1.34
CA MET A 35 11.41 -5.81 -2.37
C MET A 35 10.87 -5.03 -3.58
N ILE A 36 10.41 -3.78 -3.38
CA ILE A 36 9.86 -2.94 -4.47
C ILE A 36 10.87 -1.93 -5.03
N ASP A 37 12.13 -2.03 -4.62
CA ASP A 37 13.22 -1.12 -4.99
C ASP A 37 12.87 0.35 -4.66
N MET A 38 12.52 0.60 -3.40
CA MET A 38 12.17 1.93 -2.90
C MET A 38 12.87 2.23 -1.57
N PRO A 39 13.45 3.44 -1.39
CA PRO A 39 13.97 3.87 -0.09
C PRO A 39 12.88 3.87 0.99
N LEU A 40 13.21 3.38 2.19
CA LEU A 40 12.27 3.30 3.32
C LEU A 40 11.63 4.65 3.67
N SER A 41 12.40 5.74 3.58
CA SER A 41 11.90 7.11 3.82
C SER A 41 10.78 7.49 2.83
N THR A 42 10.99 7.20 1.55
CA THR A 42 10.01 7.42 0.47
C THR A 42 8.78 6.52 0.66
N PHE A 43 8.99 5.25 0.99
CA PHE A 43 7.90 4.31 1.27
C PHE A 43 7.03 4.80 2.43
N ASN A 44 7.64 5.20 3.56
CA ASN A 44 6.93 5.71 4.72
C ASN A 44 6.18 7.03 4.42
N LEU A 45 6.74 7.89 3.59
CA LEU A 45 6.06 9.10 3.13
C LEU A 45 4.78 8.75 2.36
N HIS A 46 4.85 7.77 1.45
CA HIS A 46 3.71 7.29 0.69
C HIS A 46 2.66 6.58 1.55
N MET A 47 3.08 5.79 2.54
CA MET A 47 2.16 5.19 3.53
C MET A 47 1.41 6.24 4.36
N ARG A 48 2.04 7.40 4.63
CA ARG A 48 1.44 8.48 5.42
C ARG A 48 0.51 9.36 4.59
N ASN A 49 0.86 9.67 3.35
CA ASN A 49 0.11 10.61 2.50
C ASN A 49 -0.81 9.90 1.49
N GLY A 50 -0.70 8.57 1.36
CA GLY A 50 -1.42 7.71 0.42
C GLY A 50 -1.31 8.10 -1.06
N ARG A 51 -0.31 8.92 -1.42
CA ARG A 51 -0.05 9.33 -2.79
C ARG A 51 0.79 8.28 -3.48
N TRP A 52 0.17 7.26 -4.01
CA TRP A 52 0.86 6.24 -4.78
C TRP A 52 0.58 6.42 -6.26
N THR A 53 1.62 6.26 -7.08
CA THR A 53 1.44 6.13 -8.53
C THR A 53 1.01 4.69 -8.87
N VAL A 54 0.32 4.53 -10.00
CA VAL A 54 -0.10 3.20 -10.48
C VAL A 54 1.09 2.23 -10.62
N PRO A 55 2.25 2.63 -11.18
CA PRO A 55 3.42 1.74 -11.25
C PRO A 55 3.96 1.32 -9.88
N GLN A 56 3.97 2.22 -8.89
CA GLN A 56 4.42 1.89 -7.52
C GLN A 56 3.47 0.88 -6.87
N MET A 57 2.15 1.09 -7.00
CA MET A 57 1.17 0.14 -6.48
C MET A 57 1.29 -1.22 -7.15
N ALA A 58 1.48 -1.27 -8.46
CA ALA A 58 1.68 -2.52 -9.18
C ALA A 58 2.89 -3.32 -8.66
N ARG A 59 3.98 -2.64 -8.27
CA ARG A 59 5.14 -3.28 -7.63
C ARG A 59 4.77 -3.87 -6.26
N ILE A 60 4.03 -3.13 -5.44
CA ILE A 60 3.57 -3.61 -4.12
C ILE A 60 2.67 -4.82 -4.27
N PHE A 61 1.66 -4.75 -5.15
CA PHE A 61 0.75 -5.86 -5.41
C PHE A 61 1.48 -7.11 -5.91
N ARG A 62 2.48 -6.94 -6.78
CA ARG A 62 3.30 -8.05 -7.27
C ARG A 62 4.17 -8.63 -6.16
N ALA A 63 4.83 -7.78 -5.36
CA ALA A 63 5.70 -8.21 -4.26
C ALA A 63 4.91 -8.96 -3.16
N LEU A 64 3.70 -8.48 -2.87
CA LEU A 64 2.82 -9.06 -1.85
C LEU A 64 1.87 -10.13 -2.41
N ASN A 65 1.92 -10.41 -3.71
CA ASN A 65 0.99 -11.30 -4.42
C ASN A 65 -0.47 -11.11 -3.98
N MET A 66 -0.91 -9.85 -3.92
CA MET A 66 -2.23 -9.48 -3.41
C MET A 66 -3.33 -9.88 -4.40
N SER A 67 -4.50 -10.18 -3.86
CA SER A 67 -5.69 -10.49 -4.66
C SER A 67 -6.21 -9.27 -5.41
N LEU A 68 -6.96 -9.50 -6.49
CA LEU A 68 -7.65 -8.42 -7.23
C LEU A 68 -8.67 -7.67 -6.35
N ASP A 69 -9.23 -8.35 -5.35
CA ASP A 69 -10.18 -7.76 -4.41
C ASP A 69 -9.49 -6.70 -3.52
N ASP A 70 -8.28 -7.00 -3.02
CA ASP A 70 -7.48 -6.04 -2.27
C ASP A 70 -7.00 -4.88 -3.17
N ALA A 71 -6.74 -5.15 -4.45
CA ALA A 71 -6.42 -4.11 -5.42
C ALA A 71 -7.61 -3.17 -5.68
N GLY A 72 -8.84 -3.68 -5.69
CA GLY A 72 -10.07 -2.88 -5.79
C GLY A 72 -10.22 -1.88 -4.63
N ILE A 73 -9.98 -2.33 -3.39
CA ILE A 73 -10.00 -1.47 -2.19
C ILE A 73 -9.02 -0.31 -2.32
N VAL A 74 -7.80 -0.61 -2.78
CA VAL A 74 -6.71 0.36 -2.91
C VAL A 74 -6.92 1.33 -4.08
N LEU A 75 -7.46 0.84 -5.21
CA LEU A 75 -7.77 1.67 -6.39
C LEU A 75 -9.09 2.45 -6.22
N GLY A 76 -9.86 2.14 -5.18
CA GLY A 76 -11.17 2.73 -4.93
C GLY A 76 -12.23 2.28 -5.95
N VAL A 77 -12.01 1.12 -6.56
CA VAL A 77 -12.94 0.47 -7.48
C VAL A 77 -13.69 -0.58 -6.67
N LYS A 78 -14.98 -0.32 -6.43
CA LYS A 78 -15.91 -1.30 -5.82
C LYS A 78 -16.41 -2.27 -6.87
#